data_AF-A0A9E0X977-F1
#
_entry.id   AF-A0A9E0X977-F1
#
_cell.length_a   1.000
_cell.length_b   1.000
_cell.length_c   1.000
_cell.angle_alpha   90.00
_cell.angle_beta   90.00
_cell.angle_gamma   90.00
#
_symmetry.space_group_name_H-M   'P 1'
#
loop_
_entity.id
_entity.type
_entity.pdbx_description
1 polymer ?
#
loop_
_entity_poly.entity_id
_entity_poly.type
_entity_poly.pdbx_seq_one_letter_code
_entity_poly.pdbx_strand_id
1 'polypeptide(L)'
;MTTTVKLPPGLEQSLRRQCAAEGRSISEVMRDALTAYLAQVPTAPPSAWSLGADLFGRHAGPADLAAARHAHAAEVWEQKHSRRSPP
;
A
#
# COMPACT_ATOMS: atom_id res chain seq x y z
N MET A 1 -19.25 -12.10 5.01
CA MET A 1 -19.19 -11.97 6.49
C MET A 1 -20.35 -11.10 6.95
N THR A 2 -20.97 -11.41 8.08
CA THR A 2 -22.08 -10.64 8.67
C THR A 2 -21.60 -9.90 9.92
N THR A 3 -22.08 -8.68 10.12
CA THR A 3 -21.78 -7.84 11.29
C THR A 3 -23.05 -7.18 11.78
N THR A 4 -23.28 -7.18 13.10
CA THR A 4 -24.44 -6.53 13.72
C THR A 4 -24.03 -5.20 14.33
N VAL A 5 -24.74 -4.13 13.99
CA VAL A 5 -24.48 -2.77 14.49
C VAL A 5 -25.75 -2.23 15.12
N LYS A 6 -25.66 -1.71 16.35
CA LYS A 6 -26.77 -1.00 16.99
C LYS A 6 -26.83 0.43 16.48
N LEU A 7 -27.95 0.80 15.87
CA LEU A 7 -28.18 2.17 15.43
C LEU A 7 -29.00 2.93 16.49
N PRO A 8 -28.69 4.21 16.73
CA PRO A 8 -29.58 5.08 17.49
C PRO A 8 -30.97 5.13 16.80
N PRO A 9 -32.07 5.25 17.57
CA PRO A 9 -33.42 5.13 17.02
C PRO A 9 -33.74 6.19 15.94
N GLY A 10 -33.24 7.41 16.09
CA GLY A 10 -33.41 8.46 15.08
C GLY A 10 -32.72 8.15 13.75
N LEU A 11 -31.54 7.52 13.80
CA LEU A 11 -30.80 7.11 12.61
C LEU A 11 -31.49 5.94 11.92
N GLU A 12 -31.93 4.93 12.69
CA GLU A 12 -32.67 3.80 12.15
C GLU A 12 -33.96 4.24 11.43
N GLN A 13 -34.74 5.13 12.05
CA GLN A 13 -35.99 5.60 11.47
C GLN A 13 -35.77 6.41 10.18
N SER A 14 -34.69 7.21 10.13
CA SER A 14 -34.32 7.96 8.93
C SER A 14 -33.85 7.01 7.81
N LEU A 15 -33.04 6.02 8.14
CA LEU A 15 -32.57 5.01 7.21
C LEU A 15 -33.74 4.20 6.62
N ARG A 16 -34.67 3.74 7.46
CA ARG A 16 -35.88 3.02 7.01
C ARG A 16 -36.75 3.87 6.08
N ARG A 17 -36.94 5.15 6.39
CA ARG A 17 -37.69 6.08 5.52
C ARG A 17 -37.02 6.23 4.16
N GLN A 18 -35.71 6.43 4.13
CA GLN A 18 -34.95 6.56 2.88
C GLN A 18 -35.03 5.28 2.04
N CYS A 19 -34.83 4.12 2.67
CA CYS A 19 -34.91 2.82 2.00
C CYS A 19 -36.29 2.59 1.37
N ALA A 20 -37.37 2.95 2.09
CA ALA A 20 -38.73 2.85 1.59
C ALA A 20 -38.99 3.81 0.41
N ALA A 21 -38.43 5.02 0.44
CA ALA A 21 -38.57 6.00 -0.64
C ALA A 21 -37.80 5.57 -1.91
N GLU A 22 -36.61 4.97 -1.75
CA GLU A 22 -35.76 4.53 -2.87
C GLU A 22 -36.10 3.12 -3.37
N GLY A 23 -36.94 2.36 -2.66
CA GLY A 23 -37.24 0.95 -2.99
C GLY A 23 -36.03 0.02 -2.80
N ARG A 24 -35.10 0.40 -1.92
CA ARG A 24 -33.83 -0.32 -1.68
C ARG A 24 -33.85 -1.01 -0.33
N SER A 25 -33.08 -2.09 -0.21
CA SER A 25 -32.90 -2.74 1.09
C SER A 25 -31.92 -1.96 1.98
N ILE A 26 -32.12 -2.05 3.30
CA ILE A 26 -31.21 -1.47 4.30
C ILE A 26 -29.77 -1.97 4.09
N SER A 27 -29.61 -3.26 3.78
CA SER A 27 -28.30 -3.88 3.57
C SER A 27 -27.57 -3.31 2.35
N GLU A 28 -28.27 -2.99 1.26
CA GLU A 28 -27.66 -2.34 0.08
C GLU A 28 -27.21 -0.92 0.42
N VAL A 29 -28.07 -0.12 1.05
CA VAL A 29 -27.74 1.25 1.45
C VAL A 29 -26.55 1.27 2.41
N MET A 30 -26.52 0.35 3.39
CA MET A 30 -25.40 0.24 4.33
C MET A 30 -24.09 -0.16 3.63
N ARG A 31 -24.15 -1.08 2.65
CA ARG A 31 -22.95 -1.48 1.90
C ARG A 31 -22.37 -0.32 1.12
N ASP A 32 -23.21 0.41 0.38
CA ASP A 32 -22.77 1.54 -0.43
C ASP A 32 -22.21 2.67 0.42
N ALA A 33 -22.88 2.99 1.54
CA ALA A 33 -22.42 4.00 2.48
C ALA A 33 -21.05 3.64 3.07
N LEU A 34 -20.84 2.38 3.44
CA LEU A 34 -19.55 1.91 3.96
C LEU A 34 -18.46 1.93 2.89
N THR A 35 -18.75 1.52 1.65
CA THR A 35 -17.82 1.61 0.53
C THR A 35 -17.41 3.06 0.27
N ALA A 36 -18.38 3.98 0.23
CA ALA A 36 -18.12 5.40 0.03
C ALA A 36 -17.30 6.00 1.17
N TYR A 37 -17.61 5.65 2.42
CA TYR A 37 -16.86 6.09 3.59
C TYR A 37 -15.40 5.63 3.54
N LEU A 38 -15.16 4.33 3.26
CA LEU A 38 -13.81 3.78 3.20
C LEU A 38 -12.98 4.34 2.04
N ALA A 39 -13.62 4.68 0.91
CA ALA A 39 -12.95 5.34 -0.20
C ALA A 39 -12.49 6.77 0.13
N GLN A 40 -13.15 7.44 1.09
CA GLN A 40 -12.81 8.79 1.53
C GLN A 40 -11.76 8.81 2.65
N VAL A 41 -11.56 7.69 3.35
CA VAL A 41 -10.49 7.58 4.35
C VAL A 41 -9.15 7.69 3.61
N PRO A 42 -8.31 8.70 3.91
CA PRO A 42 -6.98 8.80 3.32
C PRO A 42 -6.25 7.48 3.56
N THR A 43 -5.97 6.76 2.49
CA THR A 43 -5.16 5.54 2.61
C THR A 43 -3.83 5.99 3.18
N ALA A 44 -3.37 5.31 4.25
CA ALA A 44 -2.05 5.58 4.80
C ALA A 44 -1.04 5.60 3.63
N PRO A 45 -0.08 6.54 3.64
CA PRO A 45 0.89 6.63 2.55
C PRO A 45 1.48 5.24 2.31
N PRO A 46 1.62 4.81 1.05
CA PRO A 46 2.13 3.49 0.74
C PRO A 46 3.46 3.30 1.45
N SER A 47 3.63 2.15 2.10
CA SER A 47 4.87 1.85 2.81
C SER A 47 6.06 1.89 1.84
N ALA A 48 7.27 2.15 2.34
CA ALA A 48 8.48 2.11 1.51
C ALA A 48 8.65 0.76 0.79
N TRP A 49 8.18 -0.33 1.40
CA TRP A 49 8.12 -1.65 0.77
C TRP A 49 7.13 -1.68 -0.40
N SER A 50 5.92 -1.15 -0.21
CA SER A 50 4.88 -1.09 -1.24
C SER A 50 5.29 -0.22 -2.42
N LEU A 51 5.99 0.89 -2.15
CA LEU A 51 6.51 1.81 -3.18
C LEU A 51 7.63 1.19 -4.02
N GLY A 52 8.41 0.25 -3.47
CA GLY A 52 9.52 -0.38 -4.17
C GLY A 52 9.21 -1.77 -4.72
N ALA A 53 7.98 -2.27 -4.60
CA ALA A 53 7.63 -3.65 -4.91
C ALA A 53 7.94 -4.06 -6.37
N ASP A 54 7.86 -3.11 -7.30
CA ASP A 54 8.18 -3.26 -8.73
C ASP A 54 9.67 -3.01 -9.05
N LEU A 55 10.43 -2.47 -8.09
CA LEU A 55 11.86 -2.18 -8.21
C LEU A 55 12.74 -3.25 -7.55
N PHE A 56 12.29 -3.84 -6.45
CA PHE A 56 13.02 -4.90 -5.75
C PHE A 56 13.18 -6.13 -6.64
N GLY A 57 14.35 -6.76 -6.60
CA GLY A 57 14.63 -7.99 -7.36
C GLY A 57 14.89 -7.81 -8.86
N ARG A 58 14.80 -6.58 -9.40
CA ARG A 58 15.18 -6.30 -10.81
C ARG A 58 16.65 -6.61 -11.10
N HIS A 59 17.50 -6.48 -10.09
CA HIS A 59 18.92 -6.80 -10.17
C HIS A 59 19.28 -7.76 -9.04
N ALA A 60 19.96 -8.84 -9.38
CA ALA A 60 20.53 -9.78 -8.42
C ALA A 60 22.05 -9.61 -8.40
N GLY A 61 22.63 -9.62 -7.20
CA GLY A 61 24.07 -9.64 -6.97
C GLY A 61 24.45 -10.80 -6.05
N PRO A 62 25.74 -10.97 -5.77
CA PRO A 62 26.22 -11.95 -4.79
C PRO A 62 25.49 -11.84 -3.46
N ALA A 63 25.11 -12.97 -2.87
CA ALA A 63 24.36 -13.01 -1.61
C ALA A 63 25.14 -12.44 -0.43
N ASP A 64 26.46 -12.44 -0.52
CA ASP A 64 27.42 -11.90 0.44
C ASP A 64 27.82 -10.45 0.12
N LEU A 65 27.23 -9.80 -0.90
CA LEU A 65 27.62 -8.46 -1.33
C LEU A 65 27.48 -7.42 -0.22
N ALA A 66 26.53 -7.58 0.70
CA ALA A 66 26.42 -6.72 1.88
C ALA A 66 27.63 -6.86 2.82
N ALA A 67 28.14 -8.07 3.00
CA ALA A 67 29.31 -8.37 3.82
C ALA A 67 30.62 -8.00 3.10
N ALA A 68 30.73 -8.29 1.80
CA ALA A 68 31.90 -8.04 0.97
C ALA A 68 31.95 -6.62 0.36
N ARG A 69 31.01 -5.73 0.74
CA ARG A 69 30.82 -4.40 0.14
C ARG A 69 32.10 -3.58 0.04
N HIS A 70 32.92 -3.61 1.09
CA HIS A 70 34.16 -2.84 1.16
C HIS A 70 35.24 -3.35 0.18
N ALA A 71 35.37 -4.66 0.04
CA ALA A 71 36.31 -5.27 -0.89
C ALA A 71 35.93 -4.94 -2.34
N HIS A 72 34.66 -5.15 -2.71
CA HIS A 72 34.16 -4.81 -4.04
C HIS A 72 34.27 -3.32 -4.35
N ALA A 73 34.03 -2.44 -3.38
CA ALA A 73 34.24 -1.02 -3.57
C ALA A 73 35.72 -0.72 -3.89
N ALA A 74 36.65 -1.28 -3.11
CA ALA A 74 38.09 -1.09 -3.32
C ALA A 74 38.54 -1.56 -4.70
N GLU A 75 38.09 -2.73 -5.16
CA GLU A 75 38.37 -3.27 -6.50
C GLU A 75 37.89 -2.32 -7.62
N VAL A 76 36.66 -1.80 -7.50
CA VAL A 76 36.11 -0.86 -8.49
C VAL A 76 36.92 0.45 -8.51
N TRP A 77 37.34 0.93 -7.34
CA TRP A 77 38.20 2.12 -7.25
C TRP A 77 39.57 1.87 -7.86
N GLU A 78 40.20 0.73 -7.60
CA GLU A 78 41.50 0.37 -8.16
C GLU A 78 41.44 0.26 -9.70
N GLN A 79 40.43 -0.40 -10.24
CA GLN A 79 40.18 -0.46 -11.69
C GLN A 79 40.00 0.92 -12.32
N LYS A 80 39.36 1.85 -11.61
CA LYS A 80 39.20 3.23 -12.10
C LYS A 80 40.53 3.98 -12.12
N HIS A 81 41.38 3.79 -11.11
CA HIS A 81 42.71 4.42 -11.04
C HIS A 81 43.66 3.84 -12.08
N SER A 82 43.66 2.52 -12.30
CA SER A 82 44.51 1.87 -13.31
C SER A 82 44.15 2.28 -14.74
N ARG A 83 42.87 2.56 -15.02
CA ARG A 83 42.43 3.12 -16.33
C ARG A 83 42.85 4.58 -16.55
N ARG A 84 43.22 5.29 -15.48
CA ARG A 84 43.55 6.72 -15.51
C ARG A 84 45.05 7.00 -15.53
N SER A 85 45.86 6.01 -15.20
CA SER A 85 47.31 6.05 -15.37
C SER A 85 47.67 5.36 -16.69
N PRO A 86 48.14 6.09 -17.72
CA PRO A 86 48.74 5.45 -18.88
C PRO A 86 50.11 4.83 -18.47
N PRO A 87 50.62 3.84 -19.24
CA PRO A 87 51.93 3.25 -19.01
C PRO A 87 53.08 4.26 -19.13
#